data_AF-A0A8K0CQK8-F1
#
_entry.id   AF-A0A8K0CQK8-F1
#
_cell.length_a   1.000
_cell.length_b   1.000
_cell.length_c   1.000
_cell.angle_alpha   90.00
_cell.angle_beta   90.00
_cell.angle_gamma   90.00
#
_symmetry.space_group_name_H-M   'P 1'
#
loop_
_entity.id
_entity.type
_entity.pdbx_description
1 polymer ?
#
loop_
_entity_poly.entity_id
_entity_poly.type
_entity_poly.pdbx_seq_one_letter_code
_entity_poly.pdbx_strand_id
1 'polypeptide(L)'
;MKNIQVMTEMGKPYSNMELASFMSCSKGHVSECGSRAGFAEILIMCPKVKTLLYKAIMAMSCPPITGQARIEAAVRPPKKGEPSYDLFIKEKEDILNLMKVGLYLIHEVFPPKALEAAKRQNQSPDKLYADETLENGGICVIPGEATGQVSGTYHFRIALLPTDEMRIVLDKLEAFHKECMNGYR
;
A
#
# COMPACT_ATOMS: atom_id res chain seq x y z
N MET A 1 12.78 9.84 6.56
CA MET A 1 13.52 8.97 7.50
C MET A 1 13.10 9.27 8.95
N LYS A 2 11.81 9.15 9.27
CA LYS A 2 11.29 9.54 10.59
C LYS A 2 11.60 8.51 11.68
N ASN A 3 11.68 7.22 11.36
CA ASN A 3 11.84 6.16 12.36
C ASN A 3 13.19 6.24 13.10
N ILE A 4 14.27 6.47 12.35
CA ILE A 4 15.63 6.60 12.91
C ILE A 4 15.77 7.89 13.69
N GLN A 5 15.21 8.97 13.17
CA GLN A 5 15.13 10.24 13.88
C GLN A 5 14.44 10.06 15.24
N VAL A 6 13.24 9.49 15.26
CA VAL A 6 12.48 9.24 16.51
C VAL A 6 13.26 8.34 17.48
N MET A 7 13.81 7.22 17.00
CA MET A 7 14.61 6.32 17.86
C MET A 7 15.81 7.05 18.49
N THR A 8 16.45 7.94 17.75
CA THR A 8 17.59 8.74 18.23
C THR A 8 17.15 9.80 19.23
N GLU A 9 16.06 10.53 18.93
CA GLU A 9 15.50 11.58 19.79
C GLU A 9 14.95 11.05 21.12
N MET A 10 14.42 9.83 21.13
CA MET A 10 13.94 9.17 22.36
C MET A 10 15.06 8.84 23.36
N GLY A 11 16.32 8.84 22.95
CA GLY A 11 17.46 8.56 23.82
C GLY A 11 17.45 7.13 24.38
N LYS A 12 18.24 6.88 25.44
CA LYS A 12 18.32 5.56 26.06
C LYS A 12 17.03 5.20 26.82
N PRO A 13 16.57 3.94 26.76
CA PRO A 13 17.23 2.78 26.15
C PRO A 13 16.95 2.59 24.65
N TYR A 14 16.02 3.34 24.06
CA TYR A 14 15.51 3.16 22.70
C TYR A 14 16.57 3.41 21.62
N SER A 15 17.46 4.36 21.83
CA SER A 15 18.55 4.70 20.90
C SER A 15 19.56 3.57 20.69
N ASN A 16 19.48 2.48 21.46
CA ASN A 16 20.34 1.30 21.35
C ASN A 16 19.60 0.07 20.77
N MET A 17 18.33 0.21 20.36
CA MET A 17 17.58 -0.89 19.79
C MET A 17 18.03 -1.22 18.37
N GLU A 18 17.97 -2.50 18.00
CA GLU A 18 18.17 -2.92 16.62
C GLU A 18 17.04 -2.39 15.74
N LEU A 19 17.38 -1.78 14.61
CA LEU A 19 16.40 -1.20 13.69
C LEU A 19 16.78 -1.49 12.25
N ALA A 20 15.81 -1.98 11.47
CA ALA A 20 15.89 -2.07 10.01
C ALA A 20 14.75 -1.23 9.40
N SER A 21 15.10 -0.19 8.66
CA SER A 21 14.16 0.72 8.00
C SER A 21 14.20 0.51 6.49
N PHE A 22 13.06 0.18 5.89
CA PHE A 22 12.94 -0.10 4.45
C PHE A 22 12.33 1.07 3.71
N MET A 23 12.91 1.42 2.56
CA MET A 23 12.39 2.38 1.59
C MET A 23 12.17 1.67 0.26
N SER A 24 11.04 1.91 -0.39
CA SER A 24 10.77 1.43 -1.74
C SER A 24 10.32 2.56 -2.64
N CYS A 25 10.84 2.58 -3.87
CA CYS A 25 10.35 3.46 -4.92
C CYS A 25 9.06 2.93 -5.57
N SER A 26 8.43 1.87 -5.06
CA SER A 26 7.19 1.31 -5.62
C SER A 26 5.91 2.00 -5.15
N LYS A 27 6.01 2.99 -4.25
CA LYS A 27 4.87 3.66 -3.60
C LYS A 27 5.14 5.16 -3.39
N GLY A 28 4.07 5.91 -3.14
CA GLY A 28 4.11 7.35 -2.91
C GLY A 28 4.27 8.16 -4.20
N HIS A 29 4.62 9.44 -4.07
CA HIS A 29 4.74 10.35 -5.22
C HIS A 29 5.89 10.00 -6.19
N VAL A 30 6.85 9.18 -5.77
CA VAL A 30 7.96 8.67 -6.60
C VAL A 30 7.68 7.27 -7.18
N SER A 31 6.43 6.80 -7.09
CA SER A 31 6.02 5.42 -7.35
C SER A 31 6.29 4.93 -8.77
N GLU A 32 7.25 4.02 -8.90
CA GLU A 32 7.62 3.28 -10.11
C GLU A 32 7.80 1.80 -9.76
N CYS A 33 6.72 1.05 -9.60
CA CYS A 33 6.76 -0.32 -9.09
C CYS A 33 7.53 -1.31 -9.98
N GLY A 34 7.53 -1.09 -11.30
CA GLY A 34 8.26 -1.92 -12.28
C GLY A 34 9.78 -1.80 -12.17
N SER A 35 10.29 -0.72 -11.58
CA SER A 35 11.73 -0.52 -11.37
C SER A 35 12.34 -1.48 -10.33
N ARG A 36 11.49 -2.11 -9.50
CA ARG A 36 11.89 -2.99 -8.38
C ARG A 36 12.96 -2.36 -7.48
N ALA A 37 12.87 -1.06 -7.26
CA ALA A 37 13.86 -0.28 -6.55
C ALA A 37 13.50 -0.04 -5.07
N GLY A 38 14.52 -0.14 -4.20
CA GLY A 38 14.41 0.13 -2.77
C GLY A 38 15.74 -0.10 -2.04
N PHE A 39 15.81 0.35 -0.79
CA PHE A 39 16.97 0.12 0.08
C PHE A 39 16.52 -0.14 1.53
N ALA A 40 17.42 -0.70 2.32
CA ALA A 40 17.24 -0.86 3.75
C ALA A 40 18.38 -0.18 4.50
N GLU A 41 18.05 0.57 5.54
CA GLU A 41 19.00 1.15 6.48
C GLU A 41 18.94 0.34 7.78
N ILE A 42 20.07 -0.22 8.19
CA ILE A 42 20.15 -1.15 9.31
C ILE A 42 21.10 -0.59 10.36
N LEU A 43 20.58 -0.35 11.56
CA LEU A 43 21.30 0.22 12.69
C LEU A 43 21.38 -0.78 13.83
N ILE A 44 22.52 -0.79 14.54
CA ILE A 44 22.74 -1.48 15.82
C ILE A 44 22.52 -3.00 15.77
N MET A 45 22.45 -3.59 14.58
CA MET A 45 22.24 -5.02 14.40
C MET A 45 23.36 -5.85 15.03
N CYS A 46 22.96 -6.91 15.73
CA CYS A 46 23.80 -7.92 16.34
C CYS A 46 24.88 -8.38 15.36
N PRO A 47 26.17 -8.37 15.74
CA PRO A 47 27.26 -8.72 14.84
C PRO A 47 27.08 -10.09 14.16
N LYS A 48 26.57 -11.09 14.90
CA LYS A 48 26.31 -12.44 14.36
C LYS A 48 25.26 -12.42 13.24
N VAL A 49 24.17 -11.65 13.43
CA VAL A 49 23.11 -11.50 12.43
C VAL A 49 23.62 -10.72 11.23
N LYS A 50 24.38 -9.64 11.47
CA LYS A 50 25.01 -8.82 10.41
C LYS A 50 25.95 -9.66 9.53
N THR A 51 26.73 -10.57 10.12
CA THR A 51 27.58 -11.51 9.36
C THR A 51 26.75 -12.43 8.45
N LEU A 52 25.64 -13.00 8.96
CA LEU A 52 24.76 -13.85 8.16
C LEU A 52 24.09 -13.07 7.03
N LEU A 53 23.65 -11.83 7.30
CA LEU A 53 23.06 -10.95 6.29
C LEU A 53 24.05 -10.65 5.16
N TYR A 54 25.29 -10.26 5.49
CA TYR A 54 26.30 -10.03 4.45
C TYR A 54 26.63 -11.29 3.66
N LYS A 55 26.71 -12.44 4.32
CA LYS A 55 26.90 -13.72 3.63
C LYS A 55 25.78 -13.98 2.61
N ALA A 56 24.52 -13.70 2.98
CA ALA A 56 23.39 -13.81 2.06
C ALA A 56 23.48 -12.81 0.90
N ILE A 57 23.83 -11.55 1.17
CA ILE A 57 24.00 -10.51 0.14
C ILE A 57 25.10 -10.89 -0.85
N MET A 58 26.24 -11.39 -0.37
CA MET A 58 27.36 -11.79 -1.24
C MET A 58 27.03 -13.01 -2.11
N ALA A 59 26.06 -13.83 -1.72
CA ALA A 59 25.59 -14.94 -2.55
C ALA A 59 24.61 -14.49 -3.65
N MET A 60 24.12 -13.25 -3.61
CA MET A 60 23.20 -12.68 -4.60
C MET A 60 23.95 -11.77 -5.57
N SER A 61 23.43 -11.62 -6.79
CA SER A 61 23.89 -10.57 -7.71
C SER A 61 23.46 -9.17 -7.23
N CYS A 62 24.14 -8.13 -7.71
CA CYS A 62 23.77 -6.75 -7.39
C CYS A 62 22.37 -6.39 -7.98
N PRO A 63 21.65 -5.43 -7.36
CA PRO A 63 20.38 -4.94 -7.90
C PRO A 63 20.55 -4.26 -9.27
N PRO A 64 19.51 -4.23 -10.13
CA PRO A 64 19.57 -3.56 -11.43
C PRO A 64 19.99 -2.09 -11.30
N ILE A 65 20.90 -1.64 -12.18
CA ILE A 65 21.43 -0.27 -12.18
C ILE A 65 20.33 0.76 -12.38
N THR A 66 19.32 0.46 -13.19
CA THR A 66 18.14 1.33 -13.37
C THR A 66 17.37 1.53 -12.07
N GLY A 67 17.24 0.48 -11.25
CA GLY A 67 16.64 0.57 -9.92
C GLY A 67 17.49 1.41 -8.97
N GLN A 68 18.82 1.26 -9.01
CA GLN A 68 19.74 2.08 -8.21
C GLN A 68 19.68 3.56 -8.60
N ALA A 69 19.68 3.88 -9.90
CA ALA A 69 19.52 5.24 -10.40
C ALA A 69 18.17 5.86 -9.99
N ARG A 70 17.10 5.05 -9.95
CA ARG A 70 15.80 5.51 -9.46
C ARG A 70 15.80 5.85 -7.99
N ILE A 71 16.48 5.06 -7.15
CA ILE A 71 16.67 5.38 -5.73
C ILE A 71 17.37 6.73 -5.59
N GLU A 72 18.45 6.94 -6.34
CA GLU A 72 19.23 8.18 -6.32
C GLU A 72 18.33 9.39 -6.64
N ALA A 73 17.56 9.32 -7.73
CA ALA A 73 16.61 10.39 -8.09
C ALA A 73 15.53 10.63 -7.02
N ALA A 74 15.06 9.56 -6.37
CA ALA A 74 14.03 9.66 -5.34
C ALA A 74 14.54 10.28 -4.02
N VAL A 75 15.81 10.02 -3.65
CA VAL A 75 16.41 10.54 -2.41
C VAL A 75 17.11 11.88 -2.60
N ARG A 76 17.41 12.27 -3.85
CA ARG A 76 17.96 13.58 -4.23
C ARG A 76 17.01 14.31 -5.19
N PRO A 77 15.83 14.77 -4.71
CA PRO A 77 14.94 15.58 -5.54
C PRO A 77 15.58 16.93 -5.88
N PRO A 78 15.04 17.66 -6.89
CA PRO A 78 15.50 18.99 -7.23
C PRO A 78 15.50 19.94 -6.01
N LYS A 79 16.46 20.88 -5.98
CA LYS A 79 16.61 21.90 -4.95
C LYS A 79 16.06 23.24 -5.41
N LYS A 80 15.66 24.09 -4.46
CA LYS A 80 15.19 25.45 -4.77
C LYS A 80 16.24 26.21 -5.58
N GLY A 81 15.82 26.72 -6.75
CA GLY A 81 16.68 27.40 -7.72
C GLY A 81 17.12 26.53 -8.90
N GLU A 82 16.87 25.22 -8.88
CA GLU A 82 17.08 24.35 -10.04
C GLU A 82 15.90 24.41 -11.03
N PRO A 83 16.12 24.22 -12.34
CA PRO A 83 15.10 24.44 -13.37
C PRO A 83 13.80 23.64 -13.19
N SER A 84 13.87 22.43 -12.63
CA SER A 84 12.72 21.54 -12.45
C SER A 84 12.09 21.62 -11.06
N TYR A 85 12.60 22.45 -10.15
CA TYR A 85 12.14 22.49 -8.76
C TYR A 85 10.66 22.84 -8.63
N ASP A 86 10.23 23.95 -9.23
CA ASP A 86 8.86 24.44 -9.08
C ASP A 86 7.85 23.45 -9.67
N LEU A 87 8.17 22.85 -10.82
CA LEU A 87 7.36 21.80 -11.43
C LEU A 87 7.29 20.55 -10.55
N PHE A 88 8.44 20.08 -10.05
CA PHE A 88 8.50 18.89 -9.19
C PHE A 88 7.69 19.05 -7.90
N ILE A 89 7.77 20.22 -7.25
CA ILE A 89 7.00 20.50 -6.03
C ILE A 89 5.50 20.48 -6.32
N LYS A 90 5.08 21.14 -7.42
CA LYS A 90 3.66 21.15 -7.84
C LYS A 90 3.13 19.73 -8.06
N GLU A 91 3.81 18.94 -8.90
CA GLU A 91 3.40 17.56 -9.21
C GLU A 91 3.36 16.68 -7.96
N LYS A 92 4.36 16.80 -7.10
CA LYS A 92 4.42 16.07 -5.83
C LYS A 92 3.24 16.41 -4.93
N GLU A 93 2.90 17.69 -4.79
CA GLU A 93 1.78 18.14 -3.96
C GLU A 93 0.44 17.67 -4.51
N ASP A 94 0.24 17.79 -5.83
CA ASP A 94 -0.97 17.32 -6.51
C ASP A 94 -1.18 15.81 -6.27
N ILE A 95 -0.15 15.00 -6.49
CA ILE A 95 -0.23 13.54 -6.27
C ILE A 95 -0.49 13.21 -4.79
N LEU A 96 0.19 13.89 -3.85
CA LEU A 96 0.00 13.65 -2.42
C LEU A 96 -1.39 14.06 -1.95
N ASN A 97 -1.95 15.14 -2.48
CA ASN A 97 -3.30 15.58 -2.15
C ASN A 97 -4.35 14.60 -2.69
N LEU A 98 -4.15 14.09 -3.91
CA LEU A 98 -5.01 13.04 -4.46
C LEU A 98 -4.93 11.75 -3.62
N MET A 99 -3.73 11.34 -3.18
CA MET A 99 -3.55 10.13 -2.34
C MET A 99 -4.21 10.23 -0.95
N LYS A 100 -4.36 11.43 -0.36
CA LYS A 100 -5.06 11.59 0.94
C LYS A 100 -6.53 11.19 0.87
N VAL A 101 -7.14 11.30 -0.30
CA VAL A 101 -8.54 10.89 -0.56
C VAL A 101 -8.64 9.37 -0.75
N GLY A 102 -7.51 8.68 -0.89
CA GLY A 102 -7.37 7.36 -1.51
C GLY A 102 -7.39 6.12 -0.62
N LEU A 103 -7.96 6.13 0.60
CA LEU A 103 -8.01 4.94 1.44
C LEU A 103 -9.35 4.81 2.18
N TYR A 104 -10.32 4.14 1.55
CA TYR A 104 -11.56 3.74 2.22
C TYR A 104 -11.50 2.24 2.53
N LEU A 105 -11.45 1.93 3.83
CA LEU A 105 -11.89 0.64 4.38
C LEU A 105 -13.38 0.82 4.63
N ILE A 106 -14.23 0.31 3.74
CA ILE A 106 -15.66 0.25 4.01
C ILE A 106 -15.89 -0.97 4.89
N HIS A 107 -16.22 -0.71 6.16
CA HIS A 107 -16.70 -1.72 7.09
C HIS A 107 -18.21 -1.78 6.92
N GLU A 108 -18.71 -2.89 6.37
CA GLU A 108 -20.15 -3.09 6.30
C GLU A 108 -20.60 -4.38 6.96
N VAL A 109 -21.74 -4.23 7.62
CA VAL A 109 -22.49 -5.34 8.19
C VAL A 109 -23.26 -5.97 7.04
N PHE A 110 -22.69 -7.03 6.46
CA PHE A 110 -23.40 -7.88 5.52
C PHE A 110 -24.74 -8.33 6.14
N PRO A 111 -25.88 -8.17 5.44
CA PRO A 111 -27.16 -8.65 5.93
C PRO A 111 -27.12 -10.18 6.14
N PRO A 112 -27.91 -10.74 7.07
CA PRO A 112 -27.86 -12.18 7.40
C PRO A 112 -28.00 -13.11 6.18
N LYS A 113 -28.82 -12.74 5.20
CA LYS A 113 -28.99 -13.50 3.95
C LYS A 113 -27.71 -13.57 3.12
N ALA A 114 -26.91 -12.49 3.07
CA ALA A 114 -25.62 -12.50 2.40
C ALA A 114 -24.62 -13.44 3.11
N LEU A 115 -24.64 -13.46 4.45
CA LEU A 115 -23.83 -14.39 5.24
C LEU A 115 -24.22 -15.86 4.97
N GLU A 116 -25.51 -16.14 4.85
CA GLU A 116 -26.00 -17.48 4.48
C GLU A 116 -25.63 -17.86 3.05
N ALA A 117 -25.76 -16.95 2.09
CA ALA A 117 -25.38 -17.17 0.70
C ALA A 117 -23.89 -17.52 0.59
N ALA A 118 -23.02 -16.79 1.29
CA ALA A 118 -21.60 -17.07 1.37
C ALA A 118 -21.31 -18.47 1.95
N LYS A 119 -22.00 -18.84 3.05
CA LYS A 119 -21.90 -20.19 3.64
C LYS A 119 -22.33 -21.29 2.67
N ARG A 120 -23.42 -21.09 1.90
CA ARG A 120 -23.89 -22.07 0.91
C ARG A 120 -22.89 -22.28 -0.22
N GLN A 121 -22.14 -21.25 -0.58
CA GLN A 121 -21.09 -21.31 -1.59
C GLN A 121 -19.73 -21.73 -1.02
N ASN A 122 -19.65 -22.04 0.28
CA ASN A 122 -18.40 -22.37 0.98
C ASN A 122 -17.32 -21.29 0.79
N GLN A 123 -17.74 -20.02 0.84
CA GLN A 123 -16.89 -18.84 0.72
C GLN A 123 -17.11 -17.89 1.91
N SER A 124 -16.16 -16.97 2.12
CA SER A 124 -16.35 -15.85 3.04
C SER A 124 -17.27 -14.78 2.42
N PRO A 125 -18.05 -14.03 3.23
CA PRO A 125 -18.95 -12.98 2.71
C PRO A 125 -18.26 -11.90 1.88
N ASP A 126 -17.06 -11.51 2.29
CA ASP A 126 -16.22 -10.55 1.57
C ASP A 126 -15.67 -11.11 0.26
N LYS A 127 -15.35 -12.41 0.19
CA LYS A 127 -15.00 -13.05 -1.08
C LYS A 127 -16.18 -13.10 -2.03
N LEU A 128 -17.36 -13.53 -1.56
CA LEU A 128 -18.58 -13.55 -2.36
C LEU A 128 -18.87 -12.16 -2.93
N TYR A 129 -18.79 -11.13 -2.09
CA TYR A 129 -18.96 -9.74 -2.52
C TYR A 129 -17.94 -9.31 -3.56
N ALA A 130 -16.67 -9.69 -3.39
CA ALA A 130 -15.61 -9.37 -4.36
C ALA A 130 -15.87 -10.05 -5.72
N ASP A 131 -16.30 -11.31 -5.72
CA ASP A 131 -16.66 -12.05 -6.93
C ASP A 131 -17.88 -11.38 -7.63
N GLU A 132 -18.95 -11.04 -6.89
CA GLU A 132 -20.12 -10.36 -7.46
C GLU A 132 -19.81 -8.95 -7.99
N THR A 133 -18.95 -8.20 -7.29
CA THR A 133 -18.51 -6.85 -7.71
C THR A 133 -17.73 -6.93 -9.02
N LEU A 134 -16.95 -8.00 -9.21
CA LEU A 134 -16.22 -8.24 -10.44
C LEU A 134 -17.15 -8.68 -11.58
N GLU A 135 -18.01 -9.67 -11.34
CA GLU A 135 -18.88 -10.25 -12.37
C GLU A 135 -19.96 -9.30 -12.86
N ASN A 136 -20.62 -8.59 -11.93
CA ASN A 136 -21.76 -7.72 -12.25
C ASN A 136 -21.35 -6.25 -12.35
N GLY A 137 -20.41 -5.81 -11.50
CA GLY A 137 -19.96 -4.42 -11.46
C GLY A 137 -18.76 -4.14 -12.38
N GLY A 138 -18.02 -5.17 -12.82
CA GLY A 138 -16.78 -5.00 -13.57
C GLY A 138 -15.65 -4.36 -12.76
N ILE A 139 -15.73 -4.36 -11.43
CA ILE A 139 -14.76 -3.71 -10.54
C ILE A 139 -14.04 -4.78 -9.72
N CYS A 140 -12.72 -4.84 -9.87
CA CYS A 140 -11.90 -5.76 -9.10
C CYS A 140 -11.55 -5.17 -7.73
N VAL A 141 -12.01 -5.82 -6.66
CA VAL A 141 -11.67 -5.50 -5.27
C VAL A 141 -10.99 -6.68 -4.61
N ILE A 142 -10.18 -6.42 -3.58
CA ILE A 142 -9.51 -7.46 -2.82
C ILE A 142 -10.32 -7.74 -1.55
N PRO A 143 -10.77 -8.98 -1.30
CA PRO A 143 -11.51 -9.32 -0.09
C PRO A 143 -10.61 -9.21 1.16
N GLY A 144 -11.20 -8.81 2.28
CA GLY A 144 -10.51 -8.63 3.56
C GLY A 144 -9.87 -9.91 4.11
N GLU A 145 -10.46 -11.07 3.82
CA GLU A 145 -9.93 -12.41 4.10
C GLU A 145 -8.49 -12.55 3.57
N ALA A 146 -8.20 -12.02 2.38
CA ALA A 146 -6.86 -12.08 1.78
C ALA A 146 -5.82 -11.21 2.51
N THR A 147 -6.26 -10.27 3.36
CA THR A 147 -5.40 -9.34 4.11
C THR A 147 -5.36 -9.59 5.62
N GLY A 148 -6.18 -10.54 6.10
CA GLY A 148 -6.43 -10.74 7.52
C GLY A 148 -7.42 -9.72 8.07
N GLN A 149 -8.43 -10.20 8.81
CA GLN A 149 -9.46 -9.36 9.42
C GLN A 149 -9.92 -9.95 10.76
N VAL A 150 -10.52 -9.11 11.61
CA VAL A 150 -11.07 -9.55 12.90
C VAL A 150 -12.28 -10.43 12.64
N SER A 151 -12.44 -11.51 13.42
CA SER A 151 -13.58 -12.43 13.26
C SER A 151 -14.91 -11.68 13.40
N GLY A 152 -15.84 -11.94 12.48
CA GLY A 152 -17.15 -11.25 12.43
C GLY A 152 -17.10 -9.86 11.77
N THR A 153 -15.93 -9.42 11.28
CA THR A 153 -15.80 -8.21 10.47
C THR A 153 -15.45 -8.56 9.04
N TYR A 154 -15.95 -7.77 8.09
CA TYR A 154 -15.76 -8.00 6.67
C TYR A 154 -15.41 -6.69 5.99
N HIS A 155 -14.41 -6.75 5.10
CA HIS A 155 -13.88 -5.57 4.42
C HIS A 155 -13.52 -5.92 2.98
N PHE A 156 -13.30 -4.90 2.18
CA PHE A 156 -12.57 -5.02 0.93
C PHE A 156 -11.59 -3.87 0.77
N ARG A 157 -10.57 -4.08 -0.07
CA ARG A 157 -9.60 -3.06 -0.44
C ARG A 157 -9.68 -2.82 -1.94
N ILE A 158 -9.80 -1.55 -2.32
CA ILE A 158 -9.69 -1.09 -3.70
C ILE A 158 -8.44 -0.24 -3.87
N ALA A 159 -7.81 -0.33 -5.04
CA ALA A 159 -6.72 0.58 -5.40
C ALA A 159 -7.32 1.86 -5.98
N LEU A 160 -7.12 2.99 -5.30
CA LEU A 160 -7.50 4.29 -5.83
C LEU A 160 -6.30 4.90 -6.55
N LEU A 161 -6.45 5.16 -7.84
CA LEU A 161 -5.46 5.88 -8.63
C LEU A 161 -5.89 7.36 -8.76
N PRO A 162 -4.96 8.31 -8.79
CA PRO A 162 -5.28 9.73 -8.85
C PRO A 162 -5.72 10.14 -10.27
N THR A 163 -6.88 9.66 -10.74
CA THR A 163 -7.38 9.92 -12.09
C THR A 163 -8.87 10.30 -12.07
N ASP A 164 -9.33 11.06 -13.07
CA ASP A 164 -10.73 11.49 -13.17
C ASP A 164 -11.69 10.29 -13.32
N GLU A 165 -11.22 9.20 -13.89
CA GLU A 165 -11.97 7.94 -14.05
C GLU A 165 -12.29 7.29 -12.71
N MET A 166 -11.54 7.57 -11.64
CA MET A 166 -11.85 6.98 -10.33
C MET A 166 -13.18 7.44 -9.78
N ARG A 167 -13.63 8.65 -10.12
CA ARG A 167 -14.97 9.09 -9.74
C ARG A 167 -16.05 8.19 -10.36
N ILE A 168 -15.87 7.81 -11.62
CA ILE A 168 -16.75 6.88 -12.33
C ILE A 168 -16.73 5.51 -11.66
N VAL A 169 -15.55 5.02 -11.25
CA VAL A 169 -15.42 3.73 -10.53
C VAL A 169 -16.14 3.78 -9.19
N LEU A 170 -16.02 4.87 -8.43
CA LEU A 170 -16.69 5.04 -7.14
C LEU A 170 -18.21 5.12 -7.30
N ASP A 171 -18.71 5.88 -8.29
CA ASP A 171 -20.14 6.00 -8.57
C ASP A 171 -20.73 4.63 -8.97
N LYS A 172 -20.03 3.85 -9.80
CA LYS A 172 -20.42 2.48 -10.16
C LYS A 172 -20.40 1.55 -8.95
N LEU A 173 -19.37 1.65 -8.11
CA LEU A 173 -19.25 0.84 -6.90
C LEU A 173 -20.40 1.13 -5.93
N GLU A 174 -20.76 2.41 -5.73
CA GLU A 174 -21.88 2.81 -4.88
C GLU A 174 -23.22 2.28 -5.43
N ALA A 175 -23.43 2.37 -6.75
CA ALA A 175 -24.65 1.86 -7.39
C ALA A 175 -24.77 0.34 -7.23
N PHE A 176 -23.72 -0.41 -7.58
CA PHE A 176 -23.66 -1.86 -7.41
C PHE A 176 -23.87 -2.27 -5.96
N HIS A 177 -23.19 -1.57 -5.04
CA HIS A 177 -23.27 -1.84 -3.62
C HIS A 177 -24.72 -1.75 -3.10
N LYS A 178 -25.44 -0.67 -3.45
CA LYS A 178 -26.85 -0.50 -3.09
C LYS A 178 -27.74 -1.60 -3.67
N GLU A 179 -27.49 -1.99 -4.92
CA GLU A 179 -28.23 -3.07 -5.58
C GLU A 179 -28.00 -4.43 -4.91
N CYS A 180 -26.74 -4.81 -4.72
CA CYS A 180 -26.32 -6.05 -4.06
C CYS A 180 -26.92 -6.14 -2.65
N MET A 181 -26.76 -5.10 -1.82
CA MET A 181 -27.30 -5.12 -0.45
C MET A 181 -28.82 -5.17 -0.41
N ASN A 182 -29.52 -4.54 -1.36
CA ASN A 182 -30.97 -4.67 -1.48
C ASN A 182 -31.41 -6.08 -1.91
N GLY A 183 -30.64 -6.76 -2.76
CA GLY A 183 -30.88 -8.16 -3.13
C GLY A 183 -30.79 -9.13 -1.95
N TYR A 184 -30.02 -8.77 -0.92
CA TYR A 184 -29.85 -9.53 0.31
C TYR A 184 -30.65 -9.01 1.51
N ARG A 185 -31.53 -8.01 1.31
CA ARG A 185 -32.51 -7.60 2.34
C ARG A 185 -33.64 -8.61 2.46
#